data_AF-A0A813IYY1-F1
#
_entry.id   AF-A0A813IYY1-F1
#
_cell.length_a   1.000
_cell.length_b   1.000
_cell.length_c   1.000
_cell.angle_alpha   90.00
_cell.angle_beta   90.00
_cell.angle_gamma   90.00
#
_symmetry.space_group_name_H-M   'P 1'
#
loop_
_entity.id
_entity.type
_entity.pdbx_description
1 polymer ?
#
loop_
_entity_poly.entity_id
_entity_poly.type
_entity_poly.pdbx_seq_one_letter_code
_entity_poly.pdbx_strand_id
1 'polypeptide(L)'
;MLGVDDHEFSQAVANQAIPQLKYFKVEELLKLTWGAAALGFDVDLSRAIQAEVAGRVAGVDLQDFPPPARKMFVEEALGVLWACNFAGLLSTELLEATRLVVRKAGMAIDIDVGRILSAFAQSTANSKTSPQLSPLALLEPGVCHPQIVVDLDDRLVIFKPAGWEVHDQHSQLQLSSFLQAVLGNGFPILHDVSFQFGFLHRLDVPSSGLILAAKTYEAYYDLQVQLNAGEISRDYVVLCHGWVPTQLQDIRARVYWRGLLPTSSGELGKPSRTQLKVLAHAARKGSALSLVAVRIATGRRHQIRSHFSHMGHPTVCDGKYATLTTLSSDKELCGRNFLHRSSDLIE
;
A
#
# COMPACT_ATOMS: atom_id res chain seq x y z
N MET A 1 19.13 0.87 26.32
CA MET A 1 18.87 -0.37 25.56
C MET A 1 17.80 -1.14 26.32
N LEU A 2 16.63 -1.33 25.74
CA LEU A 2 15.76 -2.42 26.20
C LEU A 2 16.53 -3.73 25.94
N GLY A 3 16.50 -4.70 26.85
CA GLY A 3 17.27 -5.95 26.79
C GLY A 3 16.89 -6.90 25.65
N VAL A 4 16.48 -6.38 24.49
CA VAL A 4 16.08 -7.16 23.32
C VAL A 4 17.30 -7.79 22.63
N ASP A 5 18.48 -7.17 22.76
CA ASP A 5 19.74 -7.72 22.26
C ASP A 5 20.30 -8.85 23.17
N ASP A 6 19.66 -9.12 24.32
CA ASP A 6 19.99 -10.24 25.19
C ASP A 6 19.18 -11.47 24.75
N HIS A 7 19.88 -12.42 24.13
CA HIS A 7 19.29 -13.66 23.62
C HIS A 7 18.65 -14.50 24.73
N GLU A 8 19.26 -14.61 25.91
CA GLU A 8 18.72 -15.42 27.01
C GLU A 8 17.43 -14.80 27.53
N PHE A 9 17.40 -13.48 27.68
CA PHE A 9 16.19 -12.75 28.08
C PHE A 9 15.07 -12.90 27.04
N SER A 10 15.39 -12.70 25.76
CA SER A 10 14.44 -12.86 24.64
C SER A 10 13.84 -14.27 24.62
N GLN A 11 14.68 -15.30 24.78
CA GLN A 11 14.25 -16.70 24.83
C GLN A 11 13.40 -17.01 26.07
N ALA A 12 13.75 -16.46 27.24
CA ALA A 12 12.95 -16.62 28.46
C ALA A 12 11.55 -16.00 28.31
N VAL A 13 11.45 -14.82 27.69
CA VAL A 13 10.16 -14.18 27.36
C VAL A 13 9.37 -15.06 26.38
N ALA A 14 10.01 -15.56 25.32
CA ALA A 14 9.36 -16.44 24.34
C ALA A 14 8.79 -17.70 25.01
N ASN A 15 9.58 -18.40 25.83
CA ASN A 15 9.18 -19.61 26.53
C ASN A 15 7.96 -19.41 27.45
N GLN A 16 7.83 -18.22 28.06
CA GLN A 16 6.69 -17.88 28.91
C GLN A 16 5.46 -17.42 28.10
N ALA A 17 5.67 -16.77 26.95
CA ALA A 17 4.60 -16.25 26.11
C ALA A 17 3.92 -17.33 25.26
N ILE A 18 4.69 -18.26 24.68
CA ILE A 18 4.20 -19.27 23.74
C ILE A 18 3.00 -20.08 24.28
N PRO A 19 3.01 -20.61 25.52
CA PRO A 19 1.88 -21.38 26.05
C PRO A 19 0.59 -20.54 26.23
N GLN A 20 0.72 -19.21 26.25
CA GLN A 20 -0.37 -18.28 26.50
C GLN A 20 -1.02 -17.74 25.22
N LEU A 21 -0.40 -17.95 24.04
CA LEU A 21 -0.86 -17.39 22.76
C LEU A 21 -2.34 -17.68 22.46
N LYS A 22 -2.82 -18.88 22.81
CA LYS A 22 -4.21 -19.31 22.63
C LYS A 22 -5.26 -18.45 23.36
N TYR A 23 -4.86 -17.70 24.39
CA TYR A 23 -5.77 -16.84 25.15
C TYR A 23 -5.84 -15.40 24.62
N PHE A 24 -4.90 -15.00 23.77
CA PHE A 24 -4.91 -13.68 23.16
C PHE A 24 -5.86 -13.64 21.98
N LYS A 25 -6.48 -12.48 21.73
CA LYS A 25 -7.23 -12.19 20.48
C LYS A 25 -6.26 -11.99 19.31
N VAL A 26 -6.76 -12.09 18.08
CA VAL A 26 -5.93 -11.88 16.88
C VAL A 26 -5.35 -10.46 16.85
N GLU A 27 -6.12 -9.44 17.26
CA GLU A 27 -5.61 -8.08 17.47
C GLU A 27 -4.39 -8.00 18.42
N GLU A 28 -4.38 -8.78 19.50
CA GLU A 28 -3.29 -8.80 20.48
C GLU A 28 -2.08 -9.56 19.93
N LEU A 29 -2.32 -10.68 19.23
CA LEU A 29 -1.28 -11.41 18.49
C LEU A 29 -0.65 -10.53 17.40
N LEU A 30 -1.43 -9.69 16.72
CA LEU A 30 -0.93 -8.69 15.77
C LEU A 30 0.02 -7.69 16.43
N LYS A 31 -0.35 -7.15 17.59
CA LYS A 31 0.50 -6.23 18.36
C LYS A 31 1.80 -6.90 18.80
N LEU A 32 1.71 -8.14 19.28
CA LEU A 32 2.88 -8.95 19.65
C LEU A 32 3.79 -9.19 18.44
N THR A 33 3.21 -9.55 17.29
CA THR A 33 3.96 -9.79 16.05
C THR A 33 4.70 -8.53 15.59
N TRP A 34 4.04 -7.36 15.61
CA TRP A 34 4.70 -6.09 15.28
C TRP A 34 5.79 -5.70 16.28
N GLY A 35 5.55 -5.96 17.57
CA GLY A 35 6.57 -5.78 18.61
C GLY A 35 7.79 -6.64 18.32
N ALA A 36 7.57 -7.92 18.01
CA ALA A 36 8.64 -8.85 17.70
C ALA A 36 9.40 -8.46 16.42
N ALA A 37 8.69 -8.16 15.35
CA ALA A 37 9.26 -7.77 14.06
C ALA A 37 10.05 -6.45 14.12
N ALA A 38 9.59 -5.47 14.91
CA ALA A 38 10.23 -4.16 15.01
C ALA A 38 11.44 -4.13 15.96
N LEU A 39 11.46 -5.02 16.95
CA LEU A 39 12.52 -5.09 17.96
C LEU A 39 13.53 -6.22 17.68
N GLY A 40 13.21 -7.17 16.78
CA GLY A 40 14.08 -8.30 16.47
C GLY A 40 14.01 -9.42 17.51
N PHE A 41 12.84 -9.65 18.11
CA PHE A 41 12.65 -10.73 19.10
C PHE A 41 12.81 -12.13 18.49
N ASP A 42 12.89 -13.10 19.40
CA ASP A 42 13.00 -14.53 19.18
C ASP A 42 12.16 -15.09 18.00
N VAL A 43 12.82 -15.91 17.18
CA VAL A 43 12.25 -16.52 15.98
C VAL A 43 11.20 -17.56 16.32
N ASP A 44 11.33 -18.26 17.45
CA ASP A 44 10.38 -19.31 17.86
C ASP A 44 9.07 -18.71 18.35
N LEU A 45 9.10 -17.57 19.06
CA LEU A 45 7.88 -16.81 19.36
C LEU A 45 7.16 -16.38 18.07
N SER A 46 7.91 -15.89 17.08
CA SER A 46 7.33 -15.49 15.78
C SER A 46 6.72 -16.67 15.03
N ARG A 47 7.34 -17.86 15.08
CA ARG A 47 6.78 -19.09 14.50
C ARG A 47 5.53 -19.55 15.23
N ALA A 48 5.53 -19.53 16.56
CA ALA A 48 4.39 -19.92 17.37
C ALA A 48 3.17 -19.03 17.16
N ILE A 49 3.37 -17.70 17.05
CA ILE A 49 2.27 -16.78 16.73
C ILE A 49 1.69 -17.09 15.34
N GLN A 50 2.54 -17.36 14.34
CA GLN A 50 2.07 -17.70 13.00
C GLN A 50 1.25 -18.99 12.98
N ALA A 51 1.70 -20.04 13.67
CA ALA A 51 0.97 -21.31 13.77
C ALA A 51 -0.40 -21.13 14.45
N GLU A 52 -0.44 -20.36 15.55
CA GLU A 52 -1.69 -20.04 16.26
C GLU A 52 -2.67 -19.27 15.35
N VAL A 53 -2.19 -18.24 14.65
CA VAL A 53 -3.04 -17.45 13.74
C VAL A 53 -3.48 -18.28 12.54
N ALA A 54 -2.59 -19.08 11.94
CA ALA A 54 -2.93 -19.96 10.83
C ALA A 54 -4.02 -20.97 11.21
N GLY A 55 -3.91 -21.60 12.38
CA GLY A 55 -4.92 -22.53 12.89
C GLY A 55 -6.29 -21.87 13.09
N ARG A 56 -6.32 -20.64 13.63
CA ARG A 56 -7.56 -19.88 13.81
C ARG A 56 -8.19 -19.50 12.48
N VAL A 57 -7.38 -18.99 11.56
CA VAL A 57 -7.85 -18.58 10.23
C VAL A 57 -8.40 -19.79 9.49
N ALA A 58 -7.68 -20.91 9.45
CA ALA A 58 -8.11 -22.12 8.76
C ALA A 58 -9.43 -22.72 9.30
N GLY A 59 -9.72 -22.53 10.59
CA GLY A 59 -10.94 -23.04 11.24
C GLY A 59 -12.15 -22.10 11.21
N VAL A 60 -12.03 -20.89 10.65
CA VAL A 60 -13.09 -19.88 10.68
C VAL A 60 -13.91 -19.90 9.39
N ASP A 61 -15.24 -19.96 9.53
CA ASP A 61 -16.15 -19.50 8.50
C ASP A 61 -16.49 -18.02 8.75
N LEU A 62 -16.03 -17.14 7.87
CA LEU A 62 -16.29 -15.71 8.01
C LEU A 62 -17.77 -15.36 7.85
N GLN A 63 -18.59 -16.24 7.26
CA GLN A 63 -20.04 -15.99 7.15
C GLN A 63 -20.74 -16.00 8.51
N ASP A 64 -20.17 -16.67 9.52
CA ASP A 64 -20.71 -16.70 10.89
C ASP A 64 -20.59 -15.34 11.60
N PHE A 65 -19.76 -14.44 11.09
CA PHE A 65 -19.53 -13.13 11.68
C PHE A 65 -20.43 -12.07 11.02
N PRO A 66 -20.89 -11.05 11.78
CA PRO A 66 -21.50 -9.88 11.17
C PRO A 66 -20.46 -9.12 10.30
N PRO A 67 -20.88 -8.39 9.25
CA PRO A 67 -19.96 -7.78 8.29
C PRO A 67 -18.82 -6.91 8.90
N PRO A 68 -19.05 -6.08 9.94
CA PRO A 68 -17.97 -5.32 10.57
C PRO A 68 -16.91 -6.21 11.22
N ALA A 69 -17.33 -7.30 11.87
CA ALA A 69 -16.42 -8.22 12.53
C ALA A 69 -15.61 -9.05 11.50
N ARG A 70 -16.22 -9.41 10.36
CA ARG A 70 -15.50 -10.03 9.23
C ARG A 70 -14.36 -9.14 8.76
N LYS A 71 -14.65 -7.87 8.49
CA LYS A 71 -13.66 -6.90 8.00
C LYS A 71 -12.51 -6.74 8.98
N MET A 72 -12.81 -6.58 10.28
CA MET A 72 -11.79 -6.48 11.32
C MET A 72 -10.90 -7.73 11.38
N PHE A 73 -11.49 -8.93 11.37
CA PHE A 73 -10.73 -10.17 11.39
C PHE A 73 -9.78 -10.29 10.20
N VAL A 74 -10.26 -9.95 8.99
CA VAL A 74 -9.44 -9.95 7.78
C VAL A 74 -8.29 -8.94 7.87
N GLU A 75 -8.57 -7.72 8.33
CA GLU A 75 -7.54 -6.69 8.53
C GLU A 75 -6.48 -7.12 9.56
N GLU A 76 -6.89 -7.77 10.64
CA GLU A 76 -5.98 -8.30 11.67
C GLU A 76 -5.11 -9.45 11.13
N ALA A 77 -5.70 -10.42 10.42
CA ALA A 77 -4.97 -11.52 9.82
C ALA A 77 -3.95 -11.04 8.77
N LEU A 78 -4.36 -10.12 7.88
CA LEU A 78 -3.46 -9.47 6.92
C LEU A 78 -2.36 -8.69 7.61
N GLY A 79 -2.66 -8.06 8.76
CA GLY A 79 -1.68 -7.36 9.57
C GLY A 79 -0.60 -8.29 10.14
N VAL A 80 -0.98 -9.49 10.59
CA VAL A 80 -0.03 -10.50 11.10
C VAL A 80 0.86 -10.97 9.96
N LEU A 81 0.24 -11.34 8.84
CA LEU A 81 0.93 -11.75 7.62
C LEU A 81 1.96 -10.69 7.19
N TRP A 82 1.56 -9.42 7.19
CA TRP A 82 2.45 -8.31 6.86
C TRP A 82 3.61 -8.14 7.83
N ALA A 83 3.35 -8.26 9.14
CA ALA A 83 4.40 -8.16 10.16
C ALA A 83 5.44 -9.28 10.02
N CYS A 84 4.99 -10.51 9.77
CA CYS A 84 5.86 -11.66 9.53
C CYS A 84 6.69 -11.50 8.26
N ASN A 85 6.09 -11.02 7.16
CA ASN A 85 6.82 -10.70 5.94
C ASN A 85 7.85 -9.58 6.17
N PHE A 86 7.47 -8.51 6.87
CA PHE A 86 8.39 -7.42 7.21
C PHE A 86 9.62 -7.90 7.99
N ALA A 87 9.46 -8.89 8.87
CA ALA A 87 10.54 -9.54 9.59
C ALA A 87 11.35 -10.55 8.76
N GLY A 88 10.90 -10.92 7.56
CA GLY A 88 11.49 -11.99 6.75
C GLY A 88 11.21 -13.40 7.28
N LEU A 89 10.13 -13.57 8.04
CA LEU A 89 9.78 -14.80 8.76
C LEU A 89 8.42 -15.38 8.35
N LEU A 90 7.80 -14.88 7.27
CA LEU A 90 6.48 -15.34 6.81
C LEU A 90 6.51 -16.84 6.44
N SER A 91 5.66 -17.62 7.10
CA SER A 91 5.47 -19.04 6.80
C SER A 91 4.49 -19.24 5.65
N THR A 92 4.73 -20.29 4.84
CA THR A 92 3.80 -20.72 3.79
C THR A 92 2.45 -21.12 4.36
N GLU A 93 2.43 -21.73 5.55
CA GLU A 93 1.19 -22.16 6.21
C GLU A 93 0.27 -20.98 6.53
N LEU A 94 0.80 -19.92 7.14
CA LEU A 94 0.02 -18.71 7.43
C LEU A 94 -0.45 -18.03 6.14
N LEU A 95 0.43 -17.96 5.14
CA LEU A 95 0.12 -17.36 3.84
C LEU A 95 -1.06 -18.07 3.17
N GLU A 96 -1.00 -19.40 3.02
CA GLU A 96 -2.05 -20.15 2.34
C GLU A 96 -3.37 -20.18 3.12
N ALA A 97 -3.30 -20.33 4.46
CA ALA A 97 -4.49 -20.26 5.31
C ALA A 97 -5.19 -18.90 5.18
N THR A 98 -4.42 -17.80 5.25
CA THR A 98 -4.95 -16.44 5.09
C THR A 98 -5.51 -16.22 3.70
N ARG A 99 -4.77 -16.61 2.65
CA ARG A 99 -5.19 -16.47 1.25
C ARG A 99 -6.54 -17.13 1.00
N LEU A 100 -6.70 -18.37 1.45
CA LEU A 100 -7.94 -19.12 1.26
C LEU A 100 -9.15 -18.41 1.88
N VAL A 101 -9.01 -17.97 3.13
CA VAL A 101 -10.12 -17.43 3.93
C VAL A 101 -10.53 -16.06 3.44
N VAL A 102 -9.59 -15.16 3.13
CA VAL A 102 -9.95 -13.81 2.68
C VAL A 102 -10.50 -13.81 1.26
N ARG A 103 -10.07 -14.73 0.39
CA ARG A 103 -10.68 -14.92 -0.94
C ARG A 103 -12.12 -15.39 -0.83
N LYS A 104 -12.39 -16.39 0.03
CA LYS A 104 -13.77 -16.81 0.32
C LYS A 104 -14.63 -15.66 0.84
N ALA A 105 -14.06 -14.78 1.67
CA ALA A 105 -14.75 -13.58 2.16
C ALA A 105 -15.15 -12.65 1.01
N GLY A 106 -14.22 -12.35 0.10
CA GLY A 106 -14.48 -11.51 -1.07
C GLY A 106 -15.51 -12.12 -2.01
N MET A 107 -15.38 -13.41 -2.31
CA MET A 107 -16.32 -14.14 -3.17
C MET A 107 -17.75 -14.14 -2.60
N ALA A 108 -17.90 -14.24 -1.27
CA ALA A 108 -19.21 -14.12 -0.62
C ALA A 108 -19.83 -12.73 -0.83
N ILE A 109 -19.02 -11.65 -0.75
CA ILE A 109 -19.48 -10.28 -1.02
C ILE A 109 -19.88 -10.14 -2.49
N ASP A 110 -19.08 -10.66 -3.43
CA ASP A 110 -19.40 -10.65 -4.86
C ASP A 110 -20.76 -11.30 -5.15
N ILE A 111 -21.03 -12.47 -4.54
CA ILE A 111 -22.32 -13.19 -4.67
C ILE A 111 -23.48 -12.36 -4.11
N ASP A 112 -23.33 -11.81 -2.91
CA ASP A 112 -24.38 -11.04 -2.24
C ASP A 112 -24.73 -9.76 -3.02
N VAL A 113 -23.71 -9.03 -3.47
CA VAL A 113 -23.89 -7.83 -4.31
C VAL A 113 -24.53 -8.19 -5.65
N GLY A 114 -24.10 -9.28 -6.30
CA GLY A 114 -24.69 -9.78 -7.53
C GLY A 114 -26.18 -10.11 -7.37
N ARG A 115 -26.55 -10.77 -6.27
CA ARG A 115 -27.96 -11.08 -5.94
C ARG A 115 -28.78 -9.79 -5.80
N ILE A 116 -28.26 -8.81 -5.06
CA ILE A 116 -28.93 -7.52 -4.84
C ILE A 116 -29.16 -6.80 -6.18
N LEU A 117 -28.12 -6.69 -7.01
CA LEU A 117 -28.21 -6.02 -8.31
C LEU A 117 -29.19 -6.72 -9.26
N SER A 118 -29.22 -8.05 -9.27
CA SER A 118 -30.17 -8.82 -10.07
C SER A 118 -31.63 -8.56 -9.64
N ALA A 119 -31.89 -8.50 -8.33
CA ALA A 119 -33.20 -8.17 -7.79
C ALA A 119 -33.62 -6.73 -8.12
N PHE A 120 -32.71 -5.76 -8.04
CA PHE A 120 -32.97 -4.38 -8.45
C PHE A 120 -33.24 -4.24 -9.95
N ALA A 121 -32.52 -4.96 -10.81
CA ALA A 121 -32.74 -4.94 -12.26
C ALA A 121 -34.12 -5.52 -12.63
N GLN A 122 -34.56 -6.58 -11.95
CA GLN A 122 -35.90 -7.15 -12.12
C GLN A 122 -37.01 -6.19 -11.66
N SER A 123 -36.75 -5.38 -10.62
CA SER A 123 -37.69 -4.37 -10.11
C SER A 123 -37.75 -3.11 -10.98
N THR A 124 -36.62 -2.65 -11.52
CA THR A 124 -36.51 -1.43 -12.35
C THR A 124 -36.87 -1.63 -13.82
N ALA A 125 -37.09 -2.87 -14.28
CA ALA A 125 -37.68 -3.15 -15.59
C ALA A 125 -39.05 -2.47 -15.83
N ASN A 126 -39.69 -1.94 -14.76
CA ASN A 126 -40.94 -1.18 -14.82
C ASN A 126 -40.79 0.36 -14.70
N SER A 127 -39.58 0.93 -14.63
CA SER A 127 -39.40 2.38 -14.64
C SER A 127 -38.21 2.82 -15.51
N LYS A 128 -38.51 3.39 -16.68
CA LYS A 128 -37.52 4.05 -17.54
C LYS A 128 -37.15 5.41 -16.98
N THR A 129 -36.07 5.49 -16.23
CA THR A 129 -35.29 6.73 -16.09
C THR A 129 -33.84 6.39 -15.78
N SER A 130 -32.97 6.53 -16.77
CA SER A 130 -31.51 6.49 -16.58
C SER A 130 -31.00 7.92 -16.42
N PRO A 131 -30.37 8.30 -15.31
CA PRO A 131 -29.53 9.48 -15.30
C PRO A 131 -28.23 9.13 -16.05
N GLN A 132 -28.05 9.71 -17.24
CA GLN A 132 -26.74 9.72 -17.90
C GLN A 132 -25.81 10.63 -17.08
N LEU A 133 -24.85 10.01 -16.38
CA LEU A 133 -23.64 10.72 -15.98
C LEU A 133 -22.84 10.99 -17.25
N SER A 134 -22.57 12.26 -17.52
CA SER A 134 -21.78 12.70 -18.66
C SER A 134 -20.37 12.11 -18.58
N PRO A 135 -19.88 11.43 -19.63
CA PRO A 135 -18.50 10.97 -19.66
C PRO A 135 -17.60 12.20 -19.74
N LEU A 136 -16.82 12.44 -18.68
CA LEU A 136 -15.66 13.35 -18.64
C LEU A 136 -15.88 14.67 -19.39
N ALA A 137 -16.73 15.55 -18.84
CA ALA A 137 -16.64 16.96 -19.18
C ALA A 137 -15.27 17.49 -18.69
N LEU A 138 -14.45 17.94 -19.64
CA LEU A 138 -13.15 18.60 -19.51
C LEU A 138 -11.93 17.68 -19.41
N LEU A 139 -11.66 16.93 -20.48
CA LEU A 139 -10.28 16.67 -20.88
C LEU A 139 -9.70 18.01 -21.39
N GLU A 140 -9.12 18.82 -20.51
CA GLU A 140 -8.46 20.06 -20.95
C GLU A 140 -7.25 19.74 -21.84
N PRO A 141 -7.10 20.42 -23.00
CA PRO A 141 -5.92 20.26 -23.84
C PRO A 141 -4.63 20.50 -23.04
N GLY A 142 -3.74 19.51 -23.03
CA GLY A 142 -2.43 19.59 -22.34
C GLY A 142 -2.35 18.87 -21.00
N VAL A 143 -3.44 18.28 -20.49
CA VAL A 143 -3.41 17.40 -19.31
C VAL A 143 -3.13 15.95 -19.75
N CYS A 144 -2.15 15.30 -19.11
CA CYS A 144 -1.94 13.86 -19.32
C CYS A 144 -3.06 13.08 -18.60
N HIS A 145 -3.70 12.16 -19.31
CA HIS A 145 -4.85 11.40 -18.79
C HIS A 145 -4.45 9.99 -18.34
N PRO A 146 -5.16 9.41 -17.36
CA PRO A 146 -4.93 8.04 -16.94
C PRO A 146 -5.19 7.06 -18.07
N GLN A 147 -4.48 5.94 -18.02
CA GLN A 147 -4.61 4.87 -19.01
C GLN A 147 -4.71 3.53 -18.28
N ILE A 148 -5.64 2.67 -18.70
CA ILE A 148 -5.64 1.26 -18.28
C ILE A 148 -4.56 0.56 -19.12
N VAL A 149 -3.50 0.11 -18.45
CA VAL A 149 -2.32 -0.52 -19.07
C VAL A 149 -2.50 -2.02 -19.18
N VAL A 150 -3.16 -2.62 -18.17
CA VAL A 150 -3.55 -4.03 -18.14
C VAL A 150 -4.97 -4.12 -17.67
N ASP A 151 -5.79 -4.90 -18.36
CA ASP A 151 -7.18 -5.20 -18.01
C ASP A 151 -7.38 -6.71 -18.03
N LEU A 152 -7.56 -7.30 -16.86
CA LEU A 152 -7.90 -8.73 -16.66
C LEU A 152 -9.31 -8.83 -16.12
N ASP A 153 -9.95 -9.99 -16.17
CA ASP A 153 -11.37 -10.14 -15.78
C ASP A 153 -11.70 -9.61 -14.38
N ASP A 154 -10.80 -9.75 -13.42
CA ASP A 154 -11.02 -9.44 -12.00
C ASP A 154 -10.17 -8.28 -11.46
N ARG A 155 -9.21 -7.77 -12.22
CA ARG A 155 -8.25 -6.73 -11.79
C ARG A 155 -7.64 -5.96 -12.95
N LEU A 156 -7.04 -4.82 -12.66
CA LEU A 156 -6.46 -3.94 -13.66
C LEU A 156 -5.26 -3.15 -13.14
N VAL A 157 -4.39 -2.74 -14.06
CA VAL A 157 -3.27 -1.83 -13.81
C VAL A 157 -3.49 -0.53 -14.56
N ILE A 158 -3.33 0.60 -13.87
CA ILE A 158 -3.59 1.93 -14.37
C ILE A 158 -2.29 2.72 -14.31
N PHE A 159 -1.94 3.38 -15.40
CA PHE A 159 -0.97 4.45 -15.35
C PHE A 159 -1.65 5.71 -14.77
N LYS A 160 -1.21 6.13 -13.59
CA LYS A 160 -1.60 7.39 -12.96
C LYS A 160 -0.66 8.52 -13.40
N PRO A 161 -1.13 9.56 -14.10
CA PRO A 161 -0.34 10.75 -14.36
C PRO A 161 -0.12 11.56 -13.08
N ALA A 162 0.88 12.43 -13.08
CA ALA A 162 1.03 13.41 -12.00
C ALA A 162 -0.09 14.46 -12.06
N GLY A 163 -0.48 14.97 -10.90
CA GLY A 163 -1.63 15.88 -10.75
C GLY A 163 -2.95 15.17 -10.48
N TRP A 164 -3.06 13.87 -10.79
CA TRP A 164 -4.23 13.06 -10.47
C TRP A 164 -4.15 12.49 -9.05
N GLU A 165 -5.26 12.58 -8.33
CA GLU A 165 -5.46 11.89 -7.07
C GLU A 165 -6.12 10.53 -7.28
N VAL A 166 -5.92 9.61 -6.34
CA VAL A 166 -6.47 8.26 -6.45
C VAL A 166 -7.96 8.25 -6.12
N HIS A 167 -8.33 8.58 -4.88
CA HIS A 167 -9.73 8.54 -4.43
C HIS A 167 -10.07 9.39 -3.18
N ASP A 168 -9.17 10.27 -2.73
CA ASP A 168 -9.30 10.98 -1.44
C ASP A 168 -10.17 12.25 -1.51
N GLN A 169 -10.63 12.64 -2.71
CA GLN A 169 -11.52 13.77 -2.95
C GLN A 169 -10.97 15.16 -2.53
N HIS A 170 -9.65 15.33 -2.51
CA HIS A 170 -8.99 16.63 -2.28
C HIS A 170 -8.68 17.38 -3.59
N SER A 171 -8.76 16.72 -4.73
CA SER A 171 -8.58 17.30 -6.06
C SER A 171 -9.74 16.97 -7.00
N GLN A 172 -9.88 17.74 -8.08
CA GLN A 172 -10.90 17.48 -9.10
C GLN A 172 -10.58 16.25 -9.97
N LEU A 173 -9.29 16.00 -10.21
CA LEU A 173 -8.82 14.90 -11.07
C LEU A 173 -8.66 13.62 -10.26
N GLN A 174 -9.70 12.78 -10.25
CA GLN A 174 -9.73 11.52 -9.50
C GLN A 174 -9.65 10.29 -10.42
N LEU A 175 -8.78 9.34 -10.07
CA LEU A 175 -8.71 8.05 -10.74
C LEU A 175 -9.98 7.22 -10.51
N SER A 176 -10.60 7.31 -9.32
CA SER A 176 -11.88 6.64 -9.06
C SER A 176 -12.96 7.08 -10.04
N SER A 177 -13.13 8.40 -10.23
CA SER A 177 -14.10 8.95 -11.20
C SER A 177 -13.76 8.58 -12.63
N PHE A 178 -12.47 8.54 -13.00
CA PHE A 178 -12.04 8.05 -14.32
C PHE A 178 -12.44 6.59 -14.55
N LEU A 179 -12.16 5.68 -13.61
CA LEU A 179 -12.53 4.27 -13.74
C LEU A 179 -14.05 4.07 -13.82
N GLN A 180 -14.81 4.79 -13.00
CA GLN A 180 -16.28 4.75 -13.03
C GLN A 180 -16.82 5.22 -14.37
N ALA A 181 -16.23 6.25 -14.98
CA ALA A 181 -16.64 6.75 -16.30
C ALA A 181 -16.30 5.77 -17.43
N VAL A 182 -15.14 5.10 -17.36
CA VAL A 182 -14.67 4.19 -18.40
C VAL A 182 -15.32 2.80 -18.31
N LEU A 183 -15.49 2.26 -17.11
CA LEU A 183 -15.98 0.91 -16.87
C LEU A 183 -17.45 0.85 -16.44
N GLY A 184 -18.06 2.01 -16.16
CA GLY A 184 -19.47 2.14 -15.79
C GLY A 184 -19.81 1.43 -14.47
N ASN A 185 -21.01 0.86 -14.43
CA ASN A 185 -21.56 0.20 -13.24
C ASN A 185 -21.38 -1.32 -13.27
N GLY A 186 -20.61 -1.86 -14.22
CA GLY A 186 -20.39 -3.31 -14.37
C GLY A 186 -19.58 -3.93 -13.23
N PHE A 187 -18.85 -3.12 -12.47
CA PHE A 187 -17.98 -3.56 -11.38
C PHE A 187 -18.35 -2.83 -10.09
N PRO A 188 -19.17 -3.44 -9.21
CA PRO A 188 -19.72 -2.76 -8.04
C PRO A 188 -18.67 -2.22 -7.07
N ILE A 189 -17.53 -2.92 -6.92
CA ILE A 189 -16.43 -2.48 -6.06
C ILE A 189 -15.88 -1.11 -6.46
N LEU A 190 -15.96 -0.72 -7.74
CA LEU A 190 -15.51 0.61 -8.22
C LEU A 190 -16.39 1.75 -7.72
N HIS A 191 -17.52 1.45 -7.08
CA HIS A 191 -18.44 2.41 -6.45
C HIS A 191 -18.46 2.28 -4.92
N ASP A 192 -17.66 1.37 -4.36
CA ASP A 192 -17.63 1.07 -2.94
C ASP A 192 -16.46 1.77 -2.23
N VAL A 193 -16.79 2.86 -1.52
CA VAL A 193 -15.83 3.64 -0.73
C VAL A 193 -15.17 2.79 0.38
N SER A 194 -15.90 1.83 0.95
CA SER A 194 -15.40 0.95 2.02
C SER A 194 -14.24 0.06 1.56
N PHE A 195 -14.15 -0.15 0.25
CA PHE A 195 -13.10 -0.90 -0.45
C PHE A 195 -12.26 -0.01 -1.36
N GLN A 196 -12.25 1.30 -1.08
CA GLN A 196 -11.40 2.28 -1.76
C GLN A 196 -11.59 2.24 -3.28
N PHE A 197 -12.82 2.01 -3.74
CA PHE A 197 -13.14 1.89 -5.17
C PHE A 197 -12.32 0.80 -5.89
N GLY A 198 -11.91 -0.25 -5.17
CA GLY A 198 -11.06 -1.33 -5.66
C GLY A 198 -9.56 -1.01 -5.65
N PHE A 199 -9.13 0.21 -5.32
CA PHE A 199 -7.70 0.57 -5.30
C PHE A 199 -6.97 -0.12 -4.15
N LEU A 200 -5.93 -0.88 -4.48
CA LEU A 200 -5.11 -1.59 -3.48
C LEU A 200 -4.22 -0.64 -2.66
N HIS A 201 -3.72 0.42 -3.30
CA HIS A 201 -2.79 1.37 -2.71
C HIS A 201 -2.90 2.71 -3.43
N ARG A 202 -2.21 3.73 -2.90
CA ARG A 202 -2.19 5.07 -3.46
C ARG A 202 -0.81 5.54 -3.88
N LEU A 203 -0.79 6.52 -4.77
CA LEU A 203 0.36 7.35 -5.07
C LEU A 203 0.04 8.81 -4.72
N ASP A 204 1.04 9.56 -4.27
CA ASP A 204 0.88 10.99 -4.01
C ASP A 204 0.44 11.71 -5.30
N VAL A 205 -0.39 12.75 -5.16
CA VAL A 205 -0.89 13.58 -6.27
C VAL A 205 0.23 14.00 -7.25
N PRO A 206 1.37 14.59 -6.80
CA PRO A 206 2.44 14.99 -7.72
C PRO A 206 3.25 13.84 -8.32
N SER A 207 3.12 12.61 -7.80
CA SER A 207 3.82 11.43 -8.31
C SER A 207 3.05 10.81 -9.47
N SER A 208 3.72 10.02 -10.30
CA SER A 208 3.07 9.26 -11.40
C SER A 208 3.43 7.78 -11.33
N GLY A 209 2.83 6.98 -12.20
CA GLY A 209 3.20 5.58 -12.41
C GLY A 209 2.07 4.61 -12.15
N LEU A 210 2.42 3.34 -12.02
CA LEU A 210 1.45 2.24 -12.02
C LEU A 210 0.66 2.15 -10.71
N ILE A 211 -0.65 1.94 -10.83
CA ILE A 211 -1.57 1.61 -9.73
C ILE A 211 -2.37 0.37 -10.08
N LEU A 212 -2.37 -0.60 -9.18
CA LEU A 212 -3.22 -1.78 -9.20
C LEU A 212 -4.59 -1.49 -8.55
N ALA A 213 -5.66 -1.96 -9.20
CA ALA A 213 -7.01 -1.96 -8.65
C ALA A 213 -7.72 -3.28 -8.98
N ALA A 214 -8.65 -3.67 -8.11
CA ALA A 214 -9.52 -4.82 -8.29
C ALA A 214 -10.86 -4.42 -8.93
N LYS A 215 -11.44 -5.34 -9.70
CA LYS A 215 -12.79 -5.26 -10.27
C LYS A 215 -13.81 -6.11 -9.51
N THR A 216 -13.34 -7.02 -8.64
CA THR A 216 -14.16 -7.84 -7.74
C THR A 216 -13.66 -7.77 -6.30
N TYR A 217 -14.51 -8.12 -5.34
CA TYR A 217 -14.15 -8.15 -3.92
C TYR A 217 -13.19 -9.32 -3.60
N GLU A 218 -13.35 -10.48 -4.27
CA GLU A 218 -12.38 -11.57 -4.19
C GLU A 218 -10.98 -11.12 -4.62
N ALA A 219 -10.86 -10.49 -5.79
CA ALA A 219 -9.58 -10.02 -6.30
C ALA A 219 -8.97 -8.94 -5.40
N TYR A 220 -9.79 -8.08 -4.80
CA TYR A 220 -9.31 -7.08 -3.85
C TYR A 220 -8.60 -7.71 -2.65
N TYR A 221 -9.21 -8.72 -2.02
CA TYR A 221 -8.58 -9.41 -0.90
C TYR A 221 -7.40 -10.27 -1.31
N ASP A 222 -7.48 -10.96 -2.45
CA ASP A 222 -6.33 -11.69 -3.03
C ASP A 222 -5.12 -10.76 -3.20
N LEU A 223 -5.34 -9.60 -3.82
CA LEU A 223 -4.30 -8.58 -4.01
C LEU A 223 -3.77 -8.00 -2.69
N GLN A 224 -4.62 -7.86 -1.66
CA GLN A 224 -4.15 -7.49 -0.33
C GLN A 224 -3.24 -8.56 0.27
N VAL A 225 -3.54 -9.85 0.10
CA VAL A 225 -2.65 -10.92 0.55
C VAL A 225 -1.32 -10.83 -0.15
N GLN A 226 -1.31 -10.75 -1.48
CA GLN A 226 -0.08 -10.64 -2.27
C GLN A 226 0.77 -9.43 -1.86
N LEU A 227 0.12 -8.28 -1.58
CA LEU A 227 0.81 -7.08 -1.12
C LEU A 227 1.46 -7.28 0.25
N ASN A 228 0.72 -7.83 1.21
CA ASN A 228 1.18 -8.02 2.57
C ASN A 228 2.23 -9.14 2.65
N ALA A 229 2.15 -10.14 1.76
CA ALA A 229 3.11 -11.22 1.60
C ALA A 229 4.41 -10.79 0.90
N GLY A 230 4.45 -9.59 0.31
CA GLY A 230 5.61 -9.10 -0.42
C GLY A 230 5.74 -9.67 -1.83
N GLU A 231 4.69 -10.31 -2.36
CA GLU A 231 4.63 -10.84 -3.72
C GLU A 231 4.47 -9.72 -4.76
N ILE A 232 4.05 -8.53 -4.32
CA ILE A 232 3.95 -7.33 -5.16
C ILE A 232 5.16 -6.41 -4.90
N SER A 233 6.04 -6.28 -5.89
CA SER A 233 7.11 -5.30 -5.89
C SER A 233 6.56 -3.87 -6.04
N ARG A 234 7.20 -2.92 -5.37
CA ARG A 234 6.83 -1.50 -5.41
C ARG A 234 8.07 -0.69 -5.70
N ASP A 235 8.35 -0.58 -6.99
CA ASP A 235 9.56 0.01 -7.52
C ASP A 235 9.31 1.41 -8.06
N TYR A 236 10.28 2.29 -7.88
CA TYR A 236 10.19 3.70 -8.23
C TYR A 236 11.51 4.16 -8.85
N VAL A 237 11.39 5.07 -9.81
CA VAL A 237 12.49 5.92 -10.26
C VAL A 237 12.34 7.27 -9.57
N VAL A 238 13.44 7.73 -9.00
CA VAL A 238 13.53 9.00 -8.28
C VAL A 238 14.70 9.81 -8.84
N LEU A 239 14.45 11.09 -9.13
CA LEU A 239 15.54 12.06 -9.28
C LEU A 239 15.60 12.90 -7.99
N CYS A 240 16.75 12.95 -7.35
CA CYS A 240 16.94 13.69 -6.11
C CYS A 240 18.17 14.59 -6.15
N HIS A 241 18.20 15.55 -5.23
CA HIS A 241 19.30 16.50 -5.06
C HIS A 241 20.51 15.89 -4.37
N GLY A 242 21.71 16.33 -4.77
CA GLY A 242 22.99 15.83 -4.28
C GLY A 242 23.44 14.53 -4.95
N TRP A 243 24.70 14.18 -4.73
CA TRP A 243 25.23 12.86 -5.09
C TRP A 243 25.02 11.90 -3.93
N VAL A 244 24.00 11.05 -4.06
CA VAL A 244 23.71 10.00 -3.10
C VAL A 244 24.88 9.00 -3.13
N PRO A 245 25.47 8.64 -1.98
CA PRO A 245 26.54 7.64 -1.94
C PRO A 245 26.08 6.30 -2.55
N THR A 246 26.87 5.71 -3.43
CA THR A 246 26.52 4.44 -4.11
C THR A 246 26.48 3.25 -3.16
N GLN A 247 27.15 3.34 -2.01
CA GLN A 247 27.16 2.32 -0.96
C GLN A 247 25.89 2.34 -0.10
N LEU A 248 25.09 3.41 -0.18
CA LEU A 248 23.84 3.50 0.56
C LEU A 248 22.75 2.68 -0.15
N GLN A 249 22.34 1.58 0.47
CA GLN A 249 21.40 0.62 -0.13
C GLN A 249 20.04 0.55 0.58
N ASP A 250 19.92 1.06 1.82
CA ASP A 250 18.73 0.91 2.64
C ASP A 250 18.55 2.14 3.56
N ILE A 251 17.31 2.59 3.69
CA ILE A 251 16.86 3.64 4.62
C ILE A 251 15.82 3.04 5.56
N ARG A 252 16.18 2.96 6.84
CA ARG A 252 15.33 2.38 7.91
C ARG A 252 14.76 3.39 8.89
N ALA A 253 14.89 4.68 8.58
CA ALA A 253 14.33 5.76 9.41
C ALA A 253 12.81 5.54 9.57
N ARG A 254 12.33 5.62 10.81
CA ARG A 254 10.89 5.50 11.10
C ARG A 254 10.17 6.72 10.57
N VAL A 255 8.95 6.50 10.09
CA VAL A 255 8.13 7.54 9.49
C VAL A 255 7.04 7.94 10.46
N TYR A 256 7.02 9.22 10.80
CA TYR A 256 6.03 9.83 11.70
C TYR A 256 5.15 10.82 10.93
N TRP A 257 3.86 10.74 11.19
CA TRP A 257 2.88 11.68 10.63
C TRP A 257 1.84 12.03 11.67
N ARG A 258 1.58 13.33 11.85
CA ARG A 258 0.55 13.87 12.75
C ARG A 258 -0.23 14.98 12.05
N GLY A 259 -1.32 14.60 11.39
CA GLY A 259 -2.31 15.55 10.86
C GLY A 259 -1.74 16.50 9.81
N LEU A 260 -1.74 17.80 10.14
CA LEU A 260 -1.45 18.90 9.21
C LEU A 260 0.05 19.07 8.90
N LEU A 261 0.95 18.57 9.76
CA LEU A 261 2.38 18.69 9.53
C LEU A 261 2.87 17.74 8.42
N PRO A 262 3.90 18.12 7.65
CA PRO A 262 4.57 17.19 6.75
C PRO A 262 5.04 15.94 7.50
N THR A 263 4.92 14.78 6.84
CA THR A 263 5.51 13.54 7.36
C THR A 263 7.00 13.74 7.60
N SER A 264 7.50 13.37 8.77
CA SER A 264 8.93 13.39 9.10
C SER A 264 9.50 11.97 9.20
N SER A 265 10.81 11.85 9.00
CA SER A 265 11.54 10.60 9.19
C SER A 265 12.63 10.77 10.24
N GLY A 266 12.84 9.75 11.08
CA GLY A 266 13.83 9.76 12.16
C GLY A 266 13.68 8.57 13.10
N GLU A 267 13.88 8.79 14.40
CA GLU A 267 13.82 7.73 15.42
C GLU A 267 12.40 7.40 15.90
N LEU A 268 11.44 8.31 15.66
CA LEU A 268 10.05 8.15 16.08
C LEU A 268 9.13 7.73 14.94
N GLY A 269 8.00 7.11 15.28
CA GLY A 269 6.98 6.72 14.33
C GLY A 269 7.04 5.25 13.93
N LYS A 270 6.43 4.94 12.77
CA LYS A 270 6.22 3.57 12.33
C LYS A 270 7.47 3.04 11.61
N PRO A 271 7.87 1.77 11.84
CA PRO A 271 8.91 1.12 11.05
C PRO A 271 8.65 1.27 9.56
N SER A 272 9.70 1.66 8.84
CA SER A 272 9.66 1.93 7.42
C SER A 272 10.98 1.54 6.78
N ARG A 273 10.92 0.96 5.59
CA ARG A 273 12.10 0.46 4.89
C ARG A 273 12.03 0.78 3.39
N THR A 274 13.07 1.45 2.92
CA THR A 274 13.24 1.87 1.52
C THR A 274 14.61 1.41 1.06
N GLN A 275 14.65 0.47 0.13
CA GLN A 275 15.87 0.04 -0.55
C GLN A 275 16.12 0.95 -1.73
N LEU A 276 17.40 1.21 -2.03
CA LEU A 276 17.77 2.04 -3.16
C LEU A 276 19.04 1.57 -3.86
N LYS A 277 19.11 1.87 -5.15
CA LYS A 277 20.27 1.66 -6.01
C LYS A 277 20.47 2.92 -6.84
N VAL A 278 21.62 3.59 -6.64
CA VAL A 278 21.99 4.74 -7.46
C VAL A 278 22.25 4.25 -8.88
N LEU A 279 21.52 4.80 -9.85
CA LEU A 279 21.64 4.45 -11.27
C LEU A 279 22.61 5.38 -11.99
N ALA A 280 22.57 6.67 -11.67
CA ALA A 280 23.45 7.68 -12.26
C ALA A 280 23.61 8.89 -11.35
N HIS A 281 24.77 9.53 -11.44
CA HIS A 281 24.97 10.89 -10.95
C HIS A 281 24.97 11.87 -12.11
N ALA A 282 24.43 13.06 -11.88
CA ALA A 282 24.43 14.15 -12.86
C ALA A 282 24.77 15.47 -12.18
N ALA A 283 25.09 16.48 -12.98
CA ALA A 283 25.25 17.86 -12.54
C ALA A 283 24.57 18.80 -13.53
N ARG A 284 23.82 19.78 -13.03
CA ARG A 284 23.15 20.80 -13.85
C ARG A 284 23.27 22.15 -13.16
N LYS A 285 23.78 23.16 -13.88
CA LYS A 285 23.97 24.54 -13.35
C LYS A 285 24.67 24.56 -11.98
N GLY A 286 25.63 23.67 -11.77
CA GLY A 286 26.35 23.53 -10.49
C GLY A 286 25.61 22.73 -9.41
N SER A 287 24.36 22.32 -9.62
CA SER A 287 23.61 21.44 -8.71
C SER A 287 23.89 19.97 -9.02
N ALA A 288 24.31 19.22 -8.01
CA ALA A 288 24.46 17.77 -8.07
C ALA A 288 23.09 17.08 -8.02
N LEU A 289 22.91 16.01 -8.79
CA LEU A 289 21.67 15.22 -8.87
C LEU A 289 22.00 13.73 -8.90
N SER A 290 21.08 12.90 -8.42
CA SER A 290 21.15 11.45 -8.53
C SER A 290 19.86 10.86 -9.08
N LEU A 291 19.98 9.98 -10.07
CA LEU A 291 18.89 9.11 -10.50
C LEU A 291 18.98 7.81 -9.71
N VAL A 292 17.90 7.42 -9.06
CA VAL A 292 17.88 6.33 -8.09
C VAL A 292 16.70 5.40 -8.34
N ALA A 293 16.97 4.11 -8.46
CA ALA A 293 15.94 3.07 -8.37
C ALA A 293 15.65 2.82 -6.89
N VAL A 294 14.37 2.76 -6.54
CA VAL A 294 13.90 2.64 -5.16
C VAL A 294 12.88 1.52 -5.06
N ARG A 295 13.01 0.64 -4.07
CA ARG A 295 12.00 -0.38 -3.73
C ARG A 295 11.54 -0.18 -2.29
N ILE A 296 10.24 -0.17 -2.05
CA ILE A 296 9.69 -0.01 -0.70
C ILE A 296 9.10 -1.31 -0.17
N ALA A 297 9.52 -1.72 1.02
CA ALA A 297 8.90 -2.83 1.75
C ALA A 297 7.67 -2.35 2.54
N THR A 298 7.62 -1.06 2.89
CA THR A 298 6.51 -0.42 3.60
C THR A 298 5.93 0.72 2.77
N GLY A 299 4.62 0.99 2.89
CA GLY A 299 3.92 2.06 2.15
C GLY A 299 3.44 3.20 3.05
N ARG A 300 4.31 3.87 3.80
CA ARG A 300 3.88 5.00 4.66
C ARG A 300 3.63 6.27 3.84
N ARG A 301 2.81 7.18 4.37
CA ARG A 301 2.47 8.47 3.73
C ARG A 301 3.74 9.27 3.42
N HIS A 302 3.95 9.63 2.15
CA HIS A 302 5.14 10.32 1.66
C HIS A 302 6.49 9.63 2.01
N GLN A 303 6.52 8.32 2.24
CA GLN A 303 7.70 7.61 2.76
C GLN A 303 8.98 7.94 1.99
N ILE A 304 8.99 7.73 0.67
CA ILE A 304 10.18 7.96 -0.17
C ILE A 304 10.63 9.42 -0.04
N ARG A 305 9.71 10.38 -0.17
CA ARG A 305 10.02 11.81 -0.13
C ARG A 305 10.60 12.24 1.22
N SER A 306 10.01 11.76 2.32
CA SER A 306 10.47 12.05 3.68
C SER A 306 11.82 11.39 3.97
N HIS A 307 12.04 10.15 3.54
CA HIS A 307 13.32 9.44 3.64
C HIS A 307 14.44 10.16 2.90
N PHE A 308 14.21 10.51 1.64
CA PHE A 308 15.18 11.22 0.82
C PHE A 308 15.53 12.60 1.40
N SER A 309 14.52 13.34 1.90
CA SER A 309 14.74 14.59 2.62
C SER A 309 15.53 14.40 3.92
N HIS A 310 15.24 13.36 4.70
CA HIS A 310 15.94 13.05 5.94
C HIS A 310 17.44 12.76 5.74
N MET A 311 17.80 12.16 4.61
CA MET A 311 19.20 11.94 4.24
C MET A 311 19.89 13.18 3.64
N GLY A 312 19.20 14.31 3.53
CA GLY A 312 19.72 15.52 2.89
C GLY A 312 19.63 15.53 1.36
N HIS A 313 18.88 14.60 0.77
CA HIS A 313 18.75 14.42 -0.68
C HIS A 313 17.29 14.52 -1.14
N PRO A 314 16.58 15.64 -0.94
CA PRO A 314 15.15 15.75 -1.29
C PRO A 314 14.90 15.47 -2.77
N THR A 315 13.71 14.93 -3.09
CA THR A 315 13.32 14.64 -4.47
C THR A 315 13.15 15.94 -5.27
N VAL A 316 13.52 15.91 -6.55
CA VAL A 316 13.40 17.07 -7.45
C VAL A 316 11.94 17.46 -7.63
N CYS A 317 11.68 18.76 -7.62
CA CYS A 317 10.36 19.38 -7.72
C CYS A 317 9.40 18.95 -6.60
N ASP A 318 9.92 18.75 -5.39
CA ASP A 318 9.12 18.45 -4.22
C ASP A 318 8.64 19.71 -3.49
N GLY A 319 7.36 20.05 -3.67
CA GLY A 319 6.76 21.22 -3.03
C GLY A 319 6.60 21.16 -1.50
N LYS A 320 6.87 20.02 -0.85
CA LYS A 320 6.78 19.88 0.62
C LYS A 320 8.13 19.71 1.30
N TYR A 321 9.07 19.04 0.64
CA TYR A 321 10.33 18.61 1.24
C TYR A 321 11.57 19.33 0.70
N ALA A 322 11.44 20.10 -0.39
CA ALA A 322 12.49 21.00 -0.87
C ALA A 322 12.23 22.44 -0.40
N THR A 323 13.30 23.25 -0.35
CA THR A 323 13.16 24.69 -0.09
C THR A 323 12.48 25.39 -1.28
N LEU A 324 11.82 26.53 -1.05
CA LEU A 324 11.16 27.29 -2.12
C LEU A 324 12.13 27.72 -3.23
N THR A 325 13.37 28.06 -2.88
CA THR A 325 14.43 28.39 -3.84
C THR A 325 14.77 27.18 -4.72
N THR A 326 14.95 26.01 -4.11
CA THR A 326 15.24 24.76 -4.83
C THR A 326 14.08 24.39 -5.74
N LEU A 327 12.85 24.41 -5.23
CA LEU A 327 11.64 24.12 -6.01
C LEU A 327 11.49 25.04 -7.22
N SER A 328 11.82 26.32 -7.07
CA SER A 328 11.72 27.30 -8.16
C SER A 328 12.73 27.00 -9.27
N SER A 329 13.96 26.62 -8.90
CA SER A 329 14.99 26.15 -9.84
C SER A 329 14.60 24.84 -10.53
N ASP A 330 14.04 23.90 -9.77
CA ASP A 330 13.63 22.57 -10.27
C ASP A 330 12.58 22.64 -11.37
N LYS A 331 11.73 23.68 -11.37
CA LYS A 331 10.71 23.88 -12.42
C LYS A 331 11.31 24.08 -13.81
N GLU A 332 12.56 24.52 -13.91
CA GLU A 332 13.28 24.59 -15.18
C GLU A 332 13.75 23.20 -15.67
N LEU A 333 13.81 22.21 -14.78
CA LEU A 333 14.22 20.84 -15.07
C LEU A 333 13.03 19.92 -15.35
N CYS A 334 12.00 19.98 -14.51
CA CYS A 334 10.76 19.24 -14.72
C CYS A 334 9.57 19.94 -14.08
N GLY A 335 8.37 19.82 -14.66
CA GLY A 335 7.17 20.49 -14.15
C GLY A 335 6.47 19.78 -12.98
N ARG A 336 7.03 18.70 -12.44
CA ARG A 336 6.38 17.84 -11.43
C ARG A 336 7.40 17.19 -10.50
N ASN A 337 6.95 16.66 -9.37
CA ASN A 337 7.82 15.82 -8.52
C ASN A 337 8.37 14.65 -9.36
N PHE A 338 9.69 14.50 -9.39
CA PHE A 338 10.38 13.43 -10.09
C PHE A 338 10.39 12.15 -9.26
N LEU A 339 9.19 11.63 -9.07
CA LEU A 339 8.90 10.35 -8.44
C LEU A 339 7.92 9.61 -9.35
N HIS A 340 8.34 8.46 -9.85
CA HIS A 340 7.57 7.65 -10.78
C HIS A 340 7.59 6.19 -10.34
N ARG A 341 6.41 5.57 -10.20
CA ARG A 341 6.30 4.13 -9.93
C ARG A 341 6.40 3.33 -11.22
N SER A 342 7.41 2.47 -11.29
CA SER A 342 7.72 1.60 -12.43
C SER A 342 7.47 0.13 -12.06
N SER A 343 7.48 -0.75 -13.06
CA SER A 343 7.75 -2.18 -12.87
C SER A 343 9.27 -2.43 -12.84
N ASP A 344 9.68 -3.40 -12.03
CA ASP A 344 10.96 -4.14 -12.05
C ASP A 344 12.23 -3.32 -12.35
N LEU A 345 12.77 -2.66 -11.32
CA LEU A 345 13.99 -1.84 -11.44
C LEU A 345 15.21 -2.37 -10.67
N ILE A 346 14.98 -3.22 -9.68
CA ILE A 346 16.02 -3.74 -8.78
C ILE A 346 16.00 -5.26 -8.89
N GLU A 347 16.88 -5.77 -9.74
CA GLU A 347 17.37 -7.16 -9.72
C GLU A 347 18.56 -7.28 -8.77
#